data_AF-A0A8U0HYW5-F1
#
_entry.id   AF-A0A8U0HYW5-F1
#
_cell.length_a   1.000
_cell.length_b   1.000
_cell.length_c   1.000
_cell.angle_alpha   90.00
_cell.angle_beta   90.00
_cell.angle_gamma   90.00
#
_symmetry.space_group_name_H-M   'P 1'
#
loop_
_entity.id
_entity.type
_entity.pdbx_description
1 polymer ?
#
loop_
_entity_poly.entity_id
_entity_poly.type
_entity_poly.pdbx_seq_one_letter_code
_entity_poly.pdbx_strand_id
1 'polypeptide(L)'
;MTFDAEPFTVAVKESAREANEPARRLATIEGDRVAFASEAEAHRRARELSAEGESAVKVQRAAPQDPDDVDGYLVGWPQRRHQTPDGSPTEGLTFDTEANQYGALGEAVVCTPEVNPPLLTHFARVDADLDADSEVRVELDTDPDPVAVRSDRRWEPDCRAVVRLGPDRPVLTEYFCEVKSGDGSFERSQREAMRAKAREATVLKIRVELEELPDSYTAWVRKVAPEDGDSGERAYRVNASLDSF
;
A
#
# COMPACT_ATOMS: atom_id res chain seq x y z
N MET A 1 -41.72 8.01 26.43
CA MET A 1 -40.64 7.18 27.00
C MET A 1 -39.36 7.73 26.42
N THR A 2 -38.65 8.54 27.19
CA THR A 2 -37.30 9.01 26.85
C THR A 2 -36.39 7.79 26.98
N PHE A 3 -35.83 7.33 25.86
CA PHE A 3 -34.71 6.40 25.91
C PHE A 3 -33.54 7.19 26.50
N ASP A 4 -33.25 7.01 27.78
CA ASP A 4 -31.98 7.46 28.32
C ASP A 4 -30.90 6.69 27.57
N ALA A 5 -30.14 7.41 26.75
CA ALA A 5 -29.05 6.82 26.01
C ALA A 5 -28.00 6.31 27.01
N GLU A 6 -27.52 5.08 26.80
CA GLU A 6 -26.50 4.51 27.66
C GLU A 6 -25.20 5.31 27.53
N PRO A 7 -24.49 5.56 28.64
CA PRO A 7 -23.20 6.24 28.62
C PRO A 7 -22.21 5.45 27.76
N PHE A 8 -21.36 6.16 27.04
CA PHE A 8 -20.44 5.59 26.04
C PHE A 8 -19.02 6.07 26.31
N THR A 9 -18.14 5.15 26.66
CA THR A 9 -16.75 5.41 27.05
C THR A 9 -15.82 5.18 25.87
N VAL A 10 -15.02 6.19 25.54
CA VAL A 10 -14.08 6.15 24.43
C VAL A 10 -12.65 6.30 24.92
N ALA A 11 -11.78 5.35 24.57
CA ALA A 11 -10.34 5.51 24.78
C ALA A 11 -9.71 6.30 23.62
N VAL A 12 -8.95 7.35 23.95
CA VAL A 12 -8.22 8.16 22.96
C VAL A 12 -6.89 7.48 22.64
N LYS A 13 -6.75 6.87 21.47
CA LYS A 13 -5.51 6.18 21.09
C LYS A 13 -4.43 7.18 20.70
N GLU A 14 -3.17 6.75 20.79
CA GLU A 14 -1.98 7.50 20.42
C GLU A 14 -2.08 8.07 18.99
N SER A 15 -2.57 7.26 18.04
CA SER A 15 -2.79 7.67 16.65
C SER A 15 -3.72 8.88 16.47
N ALA A 16 -4.66 9.12 17.41
CA ALA A 16 -5.47 10.34 17.38
C ALA A 16 -4.71 11.55 17.94
N ARG A 17 -3.87 11.37 18.96
CA ARG A 17 -3.13 12.44 19.64
C ARG A 17 -1.95 12.95 18.80
N GLU A 18 -1.33 12.05 18.06
CA GLU A 18 -0.26 12.40 17.14
C GLU A 18 -0.80 13.16 15.93
N ALA A 19 -1.90 12.67 15.34
CA ALA A 19 -2.46 13.25 14.11
C ALA A 19 -3.31 14.51 14.32
N ASN A 20 -3.98 14.66 15.47
CA ASN A 20 -4.94 15.73 15.72
C ASN A 20 -4.67 16.42 17.06
N GLU A 21 -4.16 17.65 17.01
CA GLU A 21 -3.80 18.42 18.21
C GLU A 21 -4.99 18.70 19.16
N PRO A 22 -6.22 19.00 18.68
CA PRO A 22 -7.39 19.04 19.55
C PRO A 22 -7.67 17.73 20.30
N ALA A 23 -7.48 16.57 19.66
CA ALA A 23 -7.63 15.26 20.30
C ALA A 23 -6.52 15.01 21.33
N ARG A 24 -5.31 15.51 21.09
CA ARG A 24 -4.23 15.52 22.10
C ARG A 24 -4.60 16.37 23.30
N ARG A 25 -5.13 17.58 23.09
CA ARG A 25 -5.60 18.44 24.19
C ARG A 25 -6.72 17.79 24.98
N LEU A 26 -7.67 17.15 24.30
CA LEU A 26 -8.75 16.40 24.95
C LEU A 26 -8.18 15.35 25.91
N ALA A 27 -7.23 14.52 25.44
CA ALA A 27 -6.61 13.51 26.29
C ALA A 27 -5.81 14.11 27.46
N THR A 28 -5.16 15.25 27.26
CA THR A 28 -4.43 15.94 28.34
C THR A 28 -5.36 16.51 29.42
N ILE A 29 -6.55 17.00 29.03
CA ILE A 29 -7.50 17.66 29.95
C ILE A 29 -8.40 16.64 30.65
N GLU A 30 -8.96 15.70 29.88
CA GLU A 30 -10.00 14.77 30.34
C GLU A 30 -9.45 13.36 30.61
N GLY A 31 -8.21 13.11 30.23
CA GLY A 31 -7.56 11.81 30.34
C GLY A 31 -7.77 10.93 29.11
N ASP A 32 -7.12 9.77 29.14
CA ASP A 32 -7.03 8.83 28.02
C ASP A 32 -8.34 8.06 27.75
N ARG A 33 -9.31 8.19 28.65
CA ARG A 33 -10.66 7.61 28.55
C ARG A 33 -11.68 8.68 28.84
N VAL A 34 -12.52 8.98 27.84
CA VAL A 34 -13.52 10.03 27.92
C VAL A 34 -14.90 9.41 27.93
N ALA A 35 -15.71 9.76 28.92
CA ALA A 35 -17.09 9.31 29.02
C ALA A 35 -18.03 10.31 28.34
N PHE A 36 -18.88 9.81 27.44
CA PHE A 36 -19.93 10.58 26.79
C PHE A 36 -21.30 10.13 27.29
N ALA A 37 -22.31 11.00 27.24
CA ALA A 37 -23.66 10.63 27.64
C ALA A 37 -24.31 9.66 26.63
N SER A 38 -23.75 9.56 25.41
CA SER A 38 -24.19 8.61 24.40
C SER A 38 -23.14 8.39 23.31
N GLU A 39 -23.28 7.31 22.56
CA GLU A 39 -22.48 7.07 21.35
C GLU A 39 -22.64 8.21 20.33
N ALA A 40 -23.87 8.70 20.13
CA ALA A 40 -24.14 9.78 19.17
C ALA A 40 -23.36 11.07 19.52
N GLU A 41 -23.22 11.34 20.82
CA GLU A 41 -22.41 12.43 21.32
C GLU A 41 -20.91 12.20 21.12
N ALA A 42 -20.41 10.99 21.37
CA ALA A 42 -19.01 10.65 21.08
C ALA A 42 -18.67 10.88 19.58
N HIS A 43 -19.54 10.44 18.68
CA HIS A 43 -19.38 10.67 17.24
C HIS A 43 -19.51 12.15 16.85
N ARG A 44 -20.37 12.91 17.53
CA ARG A 44 -20.47 14.37 17.33
C ARG A 44 -19.18 15.06 17.75
N ARG A 45 -18.63 14.71 18.91
CA ARG A 45 -17.38 15.26 19.41
C ARG A 45 -16.21 14.93 18.47
N ALA A 46 -16.14 13.72 17.93
CA ALA A 46 -15.11 13.37 16.96
C ALA A 46 -15.18 14.21 15.67
N ARG A 47 -16.39 14.58 15.21
CA ARG A 47 -16.55 15.50 14.06
C ARG A 47 -16.08 16.92 14.39
N GLU A 48 -16.35 17.42 15.59
CA GLU A 48 -15.86 18.72 16.04
C GLU A 48 -14.33 18.75 16.11
N LEU A 49 -13.71 17.73 16.73
CA LEU A 49 -12.25 17.61 16.79
C LEU A 49 -11.61 17.51 15.39
N SER A 50 -12.28 16.82 14.46
CA SER A 50 -11.84 16.75 13.07
C SER A 50 -11.94 18.08 12.33
N ALA A 51 -12.92 18.92 12.68
CA ALA A 51 -13.09 20.24 12.08
C ALA A 51 -12.13 21.28 12.68
N GLU A 52 -11.73 21.10 13.95
CA GLU A 52 -10.79 21.97 14.65
C GLU A 52 -9.31 21.64 14.36
N GLY A 53 -9.00 20.39 13.98
CA GLY A 53 -7.63 19.91 13.82
C GLY A 53 -7.22 19.70 12.37
N GLU A 54 -5.91 19.61 12.14
CA GLU A 54 -5.31 19.48 10.80
C GLU A 54 -5.60 18.13 10.12
N SER A 55 -5.77 17.06 10.91
CA SER A 55 -6.16 15.73 10.40
C SER A 55 -7.45 15.24 11.05
N ALA A 56 -8.30 14.56 10.28
CA ALA A 56 -9.54 14.03 10.82
C ALA A 56 -9.31 12.87 11.81
N VAL A 57 -10.27 12.69 12.72
CA VAL A 57 -10.34 11.61 13.72
C VAL A 57 -11.73 10.99 13.71
N LYS A 58 -11.87 9.74 14.14
CA LYS A 58 -13.19 9.10 14.26
C LYS A 58 -13.29 8.20 15.47
N VAL A 59 -14.52 7.96 15.90
CA VAL A 59 -14.86 6.90 16.86
C VAL A 59 -15.01 5.57 16.11
N GLN A 60 -14.33 4.53 16.60
CA GLN A 60 -14.51 3.15 16.21
C GLN A 60 -15.07 2.38 17.41
N ARG A 61 -16.14 1.60 17.23
CA ARG A 61 -16.65 0.74 18.31
C ARG A 61 -15.63 -0.33 18.69
N ALA A 62 -15.54 -0.64 19.97
CA ALA A 62 -14.78 -1.78 20.45
C ALA A 62 -15.41 -3.09 19.94
N ALA A 63 -14.58 -4.11 19.72
CA ALA A 63 -15.09 -5.43 19.35
C ALA A 63 -15.85 -6.05 20.55
N PRO A 64 -16.85 -6.91 20.33
CA PRO A 64 -17.58 -7.57 21.44
C PRO A 64 -16.69 -8.38 22.40
N GLN A 65 -15.52 -8.81 21.92
CA GLN A 65 -14.52 -9.56 22.67
C GLN A 65 -13.28 -8.74 23.03
N ASP A 66 -13.35 -7.41 22.95
CA ASP A 66 -12.24 -6.53 23.29
C ASP A 66 -11.91 -6.67 24.79
N PRO A 67 -10.62 -6.89 25.15
CA PRO A 67 -10.22 -6.98 26.55
C PRO A 67 -10.26 -5.63 27.29
N ASP A 68 -10.27 -4.51 26.58
CA ASP A 68 -10.37 -3.19 27.20
C ASP A 68 -11.83 -2.86 27.56
N ASP A 69 -12.07 -2.45 28.81
CA ASP A 69 -13.37 -1.99 29.31
C ASP A 69 -13.71 -0.60 28.76
N VAL A 70 -14.02 -0.52 27.47
CA VAL A 70 -14.43 0.67 26.71
C VAL A 70 -15.43 0.31 25.62
N ASP A 71 -16.29 1.26 25.27
CA ASP A 71 -17.29 1.08 24.21
C ASP A 71 -16.74 1.42 22.82
N GLY A 72 -15.67 2.22 22.78
CA GLY A 72 -15.00 2.56 21.53
C GLY A 72 -13.64 3.25 21.68
N TYR A 73 -13.06 3.58 20.55
CA TYR A 73 -11.76 4.21 20.42
C TYR A 73 -11.81 5.44 19.53
N LEU A 74 -11.25 6.55 19.99
CA LEU A 74 -10.97 7.70 19.15
C LEU A 74 -9.61 7.46 18.49
N VAL A 75 -9.59 7.41 17.16
CA VAL A 75 -8.40 7.09 16.37
C VAL A 75 -8.18 8.13 15.27
N GLY A 76 -6.93 8.29 14.84
CA GLY A 76 -6.59 9.03 13.64
C GLY A 76 -7.36 8.50 12.43
N TRP A 77 -7.96 9.40 11.67
CA TRP A 77 -8.67 9.12 10.43
C TRP A 77 -8.11 10.02 9.33
N PRO A 78 -6.88 9.76 8.85
CA PRO A 78 -6.31 10.55 7.76
C PRO A 78 -7.30 10.58 6.60
N GLN A 79 -7.55 11.76 6.03
CA GLN A 79 -8.39 11.92 4.84
C GLN A 79 -7.82 10.98 3.77
N ARG A 80 -8.45 9.81 3.58
CA ARG A 80 -8.05 8.92 2.51
C ARG A 80 -8.75 9.39 1.23
N ARG A 81 -7.90 9.88 0.31
CA ARG A 81 -8.04 9.89 -1.16
C ARG A 81 -8.70 11.13 -1.76
N HIS A 82 -7.86 12.08 -2.17
CA HIS A 82 -8.17 12.85 -3.37
C HIS A 82 -8.03 11.93 -4.60
N GLN A 83 -9.13 11.30 -5.04
CA GLN A 83 -9.14 10.64 -6.37
C GLN A 83 -9.11 11.68 -7.51
N THR A 84 -9.52 12.91 -7.21
CA THR A 84 -9.42 14.04 -8.13
C THR A 84 -8.12 14.80 -7.84
N PRO A 85 -7.18 14.90 -8.78
CA PRO A 85 -5.93 15.62 -8.56
C PRO A 85 -6.17 17.12 -8.34
N ASP A 86 -5.31 17.73 -7.55
CA ASP A 86 -5.22 19.18 -7.49
C ASP A 86 -4.49 19.71 -8.72
N GLY A 87 -4.88 20.89 -9.19
CA GLY A 87 -4.26 21.57 -10.34
C GLY A 87 -4.94 21.27 -11.68
N SER A 88 -4.24 21.60 -12.77
CA SER A 88 -4.75 21.51 -14.14
C SER A 88 -3.75 20.80 -15.03
N PRO A 89 -4.17 20.15 -16.14
CA PRO A 89 -3.24 19.50 -17.07
C PRO A 89 -2.14 20.44 -17.61
N THR A 90 -2.40 21.76 -17.62
CA THR A 90 -1.44 22.79 -18.05
C THR A 90 -0.45 23.21 -16.98
N GLU A 91 -0.80 23.10 -15.69
CA GLU A 91 0.02 23.55 -14.56
C GLU A 91 0.69 22.38 -13.81
N GLY A 92 0.16 21.17 -14.00
CA GLY A 92 0.54 19.96 -13.28
C GLY A 92 -0.66 19.40 -12.53
N LEU A 93 -0.76 18.07 -12.53
CA LEU A 93 -1.76 17.33 -11.77
C LEU A 93 -1.06 16.75 -10.54
N THR A 94 -1.44 17.19 -9.36
CA THR A 94 -0.90 16.74 -8.08
C THR A 94 -1.80 15.67 -7.47
N PHE A 95 -1.20 14.57 -7.04
CA PHE A 95 -1.87 13.42 -6.44
C PHE A 95 -1.24 13.10 -5.09
N ASP A 96 -2.05 12.65 -4.14
CA ASP A 96 -1.55 12.04 -2.90
C ASP A 96 -0.92 10.69 -3.20
N THR A 97 0.17 10.36 -2.52
CA THR A 97 0.79 9.04 -2.62
C THR A 97 -0.05 7.99 -1.87
N GLU A 98 -0.52 6.96 -2.58
CA GLU A 98 -1.37 5.92 -2.03
C GLU A 98 -0.60 4.67 -1.57
N ALA A 99 -1.13 3.94 -0.59
CA ALA A 99 -0.51 2.72 -0.05
C ALA A 99 -0.28 1.59 -1.08
N ASN A 100 -1.12 1.51 -2.13
CA ASN A 100 -0.91 0.59 -3.26
C ASN A 100 0.31 0.99 -4.11
N GLN A 101 0.66 2.28 -4.19
CA GLN A 101 1.83 2.78 -4.91
C GLN A 101 3.12 2.43 -4.18
N TYR A 102 3.12 2.36 -2.84
CA TYR A 102 4.24 1.78 -2.07
C TYR A 102 4.48 0.32 -2.48
N GLY A 103 3.41 -0.47 -2.58
CA GLY A 103 3.43 -1.86 -3.04
C GLY A 103 4.05 -1.99 -4.43
N ALA A 104 3.48 -1.28 -5.39
CA ALA A 104 3.94 -1.28 -6.78
C ALA A 104 5.39 -0.79 -6.92
N LEU A 105 5.83 0.22 -6.17
CA LEU A 105 7.21 0.67 -6.21
C LEU A 105 8.17 -0.37 -5.63
N GLY A 106 7.81 -0.99 -4.49
CA GLY A 106 8.61 -2.06 -3.91
C GLY A 106 8.78 -3.24 -4.88
N GLU A 107 7.71 -3.64 -5.54
CA GLU A 107 7.75 -4.66 -6.59
C GLU A 107 8.61 -4.21 -7.78
N ALA A 108 8.42 -2.99 -8.28
CA ALA A 108 9.19 -2.46 -9.42
C ALA A 108 10.70 -2.45 -9.15
N VAL A 109 11.14 -2.10 -7.93
CA VAL A 109 12.56 -2.09 -7.54
C VAL A 109 13.16 -3.51 -7.55
N VAL A 110 12.36 -4.54 -7.27
CA VAL A 110 12.80 -5.94 -7.26
C VAL A 110 12.74 -6.56 -8.66
N CYS A 111 11.70 -6.24 -9.41
CA CYS A 111 11.36 -6.87 -10.68
C CYS A 111 11.93 -6.14 -11.91
N THR A 112 12.73 -5.08 -11.72
CA THR A 112 13.33 -4.30 -12.82
C THR A 112 14.85 -4.24 -12.72
N PRO A 113 15.59 -4.41 -13.84
CA PRO A 113 15.13 -4.88 -15.15
C PRO A 113 14.71 -6.36 -15.14
N GLU A 114 13.94 -6.78 -16.16
CA GLU A 114 13.50 -8.17 -16.34
C GLU A 114 14.66 -9.17 -16.51
N VAL A 115 15.82 -8.69 -16.95
CA VAL A 115 17.06 -9.46 -17.07
C VAL A 115 18.11 -8.86 -16.16
N ASN A 116 18.63 -9.68 -15.27
CA ASN A 116 19.59 -9.33 -14.22
C ASN A 116 19.11 -8.21 -13.28
N PRO A 117 17.93 -8.34 -12.65
CA PRO A 117 17.52 -7.46 -11.55
C PRO A 117 18.59 -7.46 -10.44
N PRO A 118 19.04 -6.30 -9.92
CA PRO A 118 20.20 -6.21 -9.03
C PRO A 118 20.11 -7.10 -7.79
N LEU A 119 18.98 -7.06 -7.09
CA LEU A 119 18.77 -7.80 -5.85
C LEU A 119 18.84 -9.32 -6.08
N LEU A 120 18.03 -9.83 -7.02
CA LEU A 120 17.95 -11.27 -7.27
C LEU A 120 19.21 -11.81 -7.94
N THR A 121 19.90 -11.00 -8.75
CA THR A 121 21.20 -11.37 -9.33
C THR A 121 22.27 -11.50 -8.24
N HIS A 122 22.33 -10.56 -7.32
CA HIS A 122 23.26 -10.63 -6.20
C HIS A 122 22.93 -11.80 -5.27
N PHE A 123 21.65 -11.97 -4.91
CA PHE A 123 21.20 -13.09 -4.10
C PHE A 123 21.52 -14.44 -4.76
N ALA A 124 21.27 -14.60 -6.07
CA ALA A 124 21.57 -15.83 -6.80
C ALA A 124 23.05 -16.21 -6.75
N ARG A 125 23.95 -15.23 -6.80
CA ARG A 125 25.40 -15.47 -6.68
C ARG A 125 25.76 -16.02 -5.31
N VAL A 126 25.20 -15.43 -4.26
CA VAL A 126 25.46 -15.84 -2.87
C VAL A 126 24.85 -17.21 -2.58
N ASP A 127 23.60 -17.44 -2.98
CA ASP A 127 22.87 -18.69 -2.72
C ASP A 127 23.53 -19.89 -3.41
N ALA A 128 24.05 -19.69 -4.62
CA ALA A 128 24.73 -20.73 -5.39
C ALA A 128 26.25 -20.79 -5.17
N ASP A 129 26.80 -20.03 -4.21
CA ASP A 129 28.24 -19.96 -3.90
C ASP A 129 29.12 -19.73 -5.14
N LEU A 130 28.72 -18.76 -5.96
CA LEU A 130 29.37 -18.47 -7.24
C LEU A 130 30.46 -17.41 -7.11
N ASP A 131 31.57 -17.61 -7.82
CA ASP A 131 32.64 -16.63 -7.93
C ASP A 131 32.13 -15.31 -8.55
N ALA A 132 32.77 -14.19 -8.18
CA ALA A 132 32.43 -12.86 -8.69
C ALA A 132 32.47 -12.78 -10.22
N ASP A 133 33.39 -13.51 -10.86
CA ASP A 133 33.57 -13.51 -12.32
C ASP A 133 32.61 -14.47 -13.05
N SER A 134 31.78 -15.23 -12.31
CA SER A 134 30.78 -16.11 -12.92
C SER A 134 29.79 -15.30 -13.74
N GLU A 135 29.51 -15.75 -14.97
CA GLU A 135 28.49 -15.16 -15.82
C GLU A 135 27.11 -15.62 -15.36
N VAL A 136 26.53 -14.93 -14.37
CA VAL A 136 25.17 -15.21 -13.89
C VAL A 136 24.16 -14.46 -14.75
N ARG A 137 23.13 -15.17 -15.20
CA ARG A 137 21.95 -14.62 -15.84
C ARG A 137 20.73 -14.95 -15.01
N VAL A 138 19.96 -13.93 -14.64
CA VAL A 138 18.67 -14.06 -13.95
C VAL A 138 17.59 -13.47 -14.84
N GLU A 139 16.62 -14.28 -15.23
CA GLU A 139 15.49 -13.85 -16.07
C GLU A 139 14.22 -13.91 -15.25
N LEU A 140 13.44 -12.83 -15.30
CA LEU A 140 12.18 -12.72 -14.58
C LEU A 140 11.01 -13.09 -15.47
N ASP A 141 10.11 -13.87 -14.89
CA ASP A 141 8.73 -14.04 -15.28
C ASP A 141 7.88 -13.24 -14.28
N THR A 142 7.36 -12.09 -14.71
CA THR A 142 6.58 -11.16 -13.87
C THR A 142 5.08 -11.49 -13.84
N ASP A 143 4.66 -12.55 -14.53
CA ASP A 143 3.28 -13.06 -14.50
C ASP A 143 3.28 -14.59 -14.40
N PRO A 144 3.87 -15.16 -13.32
CA PRO A 144 4.05 -16.60 -13.21
C PRO A 144 2.72 -17.32 -12.91
N ASP A 145 2.63 -18.56 -13.39
CA ASP A 145 1.46 -19.40 -13.13
C ASP A 145 1.15 -19.52 -11.62
N PRO A 146 -0.13 -19.45 -11.23
CA PRO A 146 -0.51 -19.55 -9.82
C PRO A 146 -0.22 -20.92 -9.21
N VAL A 147 0.24 -20.92 -7.96
CA VAL A 147 0.46 -22.12 -7.16
C VAL A 147 -0.82 -22.47 -6.40
N ALA A 148 -1.39 -23.63 -6.70
CA ALA A 148 -2.54 -24.20 -5.99
C ALA A 148 -2.14 -25.43 -5.16
N VAL A 149 -2.58 -25.50 -3.90
CA VAL A 149 -2.27 -26.64 -3.01
C VAL A 149 -3.51 -27.48 -2.69
N ARG A 150 -4.70 -26.87 -2.73
CA ARG A 150 -6.05 -27.47 -2.64
C ARG A 150 -7.04 -26.54 -3.36
N SER A 151 -8.26 -27.02 -3.67
CA SER A 151 -9.25 -26.32 -4.53
C SER A 151 -9.60 -24.89 -4.10
N ASP A 152 -9.34 -24.50 -2.86
CA ASP A 152 -9.65 -23.20 -2.28
C ASP A 152 -8.41 -22.36 -1.90
N ARG A 153 -7.18 -22.89 -2.04
CA ARG A 153 -5.96 -22.23 -1.59
C ARG A 153 -5.00 -22.04 -2.76
N ARG A 154 -4.93 -20.78 -3.23
CA ARG A 154 -4.07 -20.31 -4.32
C ARG A 154 -3.14 -19.22 -3.80
N TRP A 155 -1.93 -19.21 -4.33
CA TRP A 155 -0.98 -18.12 -4.23
C TRP A 155 -0.48 -17.78 -5.62
N GLU A 156 -0.45 -16.49 -5.93
CA GLU A 156 0.12 -15.94 -7.15
C GLU A 156 1.44 -15.28 -6.76
N PRO A 157 2.59 -15.84 -7.17
CA PRO A 157 3.88 -15.20 -6.91
C PRO A 157 3.97 -13.87 -7.65
N ASP A 158 4.57 -12.86 -7.01
CA ASP A 158 4.80 -11.55 -7.64
C ASP A 158 5.81 -11.65 -8.80
N CYS A 159 6.75 -12.60 -8.72
CA CYS A 159 7.56 -13.00 -9.87
C CYS A 159 8.18 -14.39 -9.68
N ARG A 160 8.64 -14.98 -10.78
CA ARG A 160 9.53 -16.15 -10.80
C ARG A 160 10.85 -15.76 -11.45
N ALA A 161 11.96 -16.04 -10.77
CA ALA A 161 13.30 -15.78 -11.29
C ALA A 161 13.99 -17.10 -11.68
N VAL A 162 14.45 -17.18 -12.92
CA VAL A 162 15.18 -18.34 -13.46
C VAL A 162 16.67 -18.00 -13.53
N VAL A 163 17.51 -18.78 -12.86
CA VAL A 163 18.95 -18.54 -12.76
C VAL A 163 19.75 -19.48 -13.66
N ARG A 164 20.72 -18.95 -14.40
CA ARG A 164 21.64 -19.69 -15.28
C ARG A 164 23.08 -19.19 -15.17
N LEU A 165 24.04 -20.04 -15.51
CA LEU A 165 25.45 -19.68 -15.69
C LEU A 165 25.74 -19.30 -17.16
N GLY A 166 25.12 -18.23 -17.64
CA GLY A 166 25.15 -17.80 -19.04
C GLY A 166 23.89 -18.20 -19.81
N PRO A 167 23.67 -17.64 -21.01
CA PRO A 167 22.38 -17.70 -21.72
C PRO A 167 21.95 -19.12 -22.13
N ASP A 168 22.89 -19.99 -22.50
CA ASP A 168 22.59 -21.31 -23.07
C ASP A 168 22.84 -22.47 -22.08
N ARG A 169 23.02 -22.17 -20.79
CA ARG A 169 23.23 -23.21 -19.77
C ARG A 169 21.92 -23.72 -19.18
N PRO A 170 21.90 -24.98 -18.68
CA PRO A 170 20.78 -25.51 -17.90
C PRO A 170 20.39 -24.57 -16.75
N VAL A 171 19.13 -24.65 -16.33
CA VAL A 171 18.64 -23.92 -15.15
C VAL A 171 19.46 -24.39 -13.96
N LEU A 172 20.07 -23.45 -13.24
CA LEU A 172 20.75 -23.74 -11.99
C LEU A 172 19.74 -23.87 -10.86
N THR A 173 18.84 -22.88 -10.75
CA THR A 173 17.77 -22.85 -9.76
C THR A 173 16.66 -21.90 -10.21
N GLU A 174 15.51 -21.98 -9.53
CA GLU A 174 14.38 -21.08 -9.70
C GLU A 174 13.93 -20.55 -8.35
N TYR A 175 13.60 -19.26 -8.33
CA TYR A 175 13.02 -18.60 -7.16
C TYR A 175 11.59 -18.19 -7.46
N PHE A 176 10.67 -18.56 -6.57
CA PHE A 176 9.29 -18.05 -6.56
C PHE A 176 9.20 -16.95 -5.50
N CYS A 177 8.93 -15.73 -5.92
CA CYS A 177 9.09 -14.55 -5.08
C CYS A 177 7.75 -13.99 -4.63
N GLU A 178 7.69 -13.54 -3.37
CA GLU A 178 6.65 -12.66 -2.87
C GLU A 178 7.33 -11.40 -2.30
N VAL A 179 7.02 -10.25 -2.88
CA VAL A 179 7.53 -8.93 -2.53
C VAL A 179 6.52 -8.21 -1.62
N LYS A 180 7.03 -7.57 -0.58
CA LYS A 180 6.26 -6.70 0.31
C LYS A 180 7.04 -5.44 0.61
N SER A 181 6.42 -4.29 0.36
CA SER A 181 6.91 -2.98 0.78
C SER A 181 6.31 -2.60 2.13
N GLY A 182 7.11 -2.05 3.05
CA GLY A 182 6.63 -1.58 4.36
C GLY A 182 5.98 -2.68 5.21
N ASP A 183 5.15 -2.33 6.20
CA ASP A 183 4.64 -3.24 7.25
C ASP A 183 3.55 -4.24 6.85
N GLY A 184 3.31 -4.42 5.56
CA GLY A 184 2.37 -5.42 5.04
C GLY A 184 2.66 -6.82 5.57
N SER A 185 1.67 -7.47 6.20
CA SER A 185 1.78 -8.85 6.66
C SER A 185 1.32 -9.82 5.58
N PHE A 186 2.04 -10.93 5.38
CA PHE A 186 1.60 -11.99 4.46
C PHE A 186 0.29 -12.64 4.93
N GLU A 187 -0.67 -12.82 4.02
CA GLU A 187 -1.95 -13.45 4.34
C GLU A 187 -1.77 -14.92 4.75
N ARG A 188 -2.64 -15.42 5.65
CA ARG A 188 -2.56 -16.81 6.15
C ARG A 188 -2.75 -17.85 5.03
N SER A 189 -3.60 -17.56 4.06
CA SER A 189 -3.89 -18.37 2.86
C SER A 189 -2.65 -18.55 1.98
N GLN A 190 -1.95 -17.45 1.68
CA GLN A 190 -0.71 -17.47 0.89
C GLN A 190 0.39 -18.30 1.56
N ARG A 191 0.54 -18.21 2.89
CA ARG A 191 1.61 -18.90 3.63
C ARG A 191 1.61 -20.42 3.46
N GLU A 192 0.44 -21.04 3.33
CA GLU A 192 0.36 -22.49 3.13
C GLU A 192 0.72 -22.89 1.70
N ALA A 193 0.27 -22.10 0.72
CA ALA A 193 0.62 -22.30 -0.67
C ALA A 193 2.14 -22.17 -0.91
N MET A 194 2.73 -21.12 -0.34
CA MET A 194 4.18 -20.91 -0.32
C MET A 194 4.92 -22.09 0.34
N ARG A 195 4.44 -22.59 1.49
CA ARG A 195 5.09 -23.73 2.18
C ARG A 195 5.03 -25.02 1.38
N ALA A 196 3.96 -25.24 0.62
CA ALA A 196 3.89 -26.40 -0.26
C ALA A 196 4.87 -26.24 -1.43
N LYS A 197 4.92 -25.07 -2.06
CA LYS A 197 5.88 -24.78 -3.14
C LYS A 197 7.33 -24.89 -2.68
N ALA A 198 7.61 -24.48 -1.45
CA ALA A 198 8.93 -24.58 -0.83
C ALA A 198 9.45 -26.02 -0.67
N ARG A 199 8.61 -27.05 -0.90
CA ARG A 199 9.05 -28.46 -0.90
C ARG A 199 9.66 -28.90 -2.22
N GLU A 200 9.43 -28.16 -3.30
CA GLU A 200 9.84 -28.50 -4.67
C GLU A 200 10.72 -27.41 -5.32
N ALA A 201 10.61 -26.16 -4.89
CA ALA A 201 11.38 -25.03 -5.39
C ALA A 201 11.73 -24.06 -4.27
N THR A 202 12.68 -23.16 -4.50
CA THR A 202 13.02 -22.12 -3.54
C THR A 202 11.98 -21.01 -3.58
N VAL A 203 11.41 -20.68 -2.41
CA VAL A 203 10.43 -19.59 -2.26
C VAL A 203 11.06 -18.45 -1.48
N LEU A 204 11.11 -17.26 -2.08
CA LEU A 204 11.69 -16.07 -1.47
C LEU A 204 10.59 -15.15 -0.95
N LYS A 205 10.82 -14.60 0.25
CA LYS A 205 10.05 -13.49 0.80
C LYS A 205 10.95 -12.28 0.82
N ILE A 206 10.60 -11.29 0.00
CA ILE A 206 11.41 -10.11 -0.21
C ILE A 206 10.71 -8.95 0.47
N ARG A 207 11.42 -8.33 1.43
CA ARG A 207 10.95 -7.14 2.13
C ARG A 207 11.70 -5.96 1.54
N VAL A 208 10.96 -4.97 1.04
CA VAL A 208 11.53 -3.72 0.55
C VAL A 208 11.20 -2.63 1.55
N GLU A 209 12.24 -2.06 2.13
CA GLU A 209 12.15 -0.90 3.01
C GLU A 209 12.32 0.35 2.15
N LEU A 210 11.26 1.16 2.07
CA LEU A 210 11.26 2.45 1.40
C LEU A 210 11.19 3.49 2.51
N GLU A 211 12.31 4.20 2.74
CA GLU A 211 12.46 5.08 3.91
C GLU A 211 11.49 6.27 3.87
N GLU A 212 11.29 6.88 2.70
CA GLU A 212 10.38 8.01 2.54
C GLU A 212 9.90 8.11 1.08
N LEU A 213 8.58 8.18 0.88
CA LEU A 213 7.99 8.62 -0.39
C LEU A 213 7.40 10.01 -0.18
N PRO A 214 7.36 10.85 -1.23
CA PRO A 214 6.77 12.16 -1.09
C PRO A 214 5.27 12.01 -0.77
N ASP A 215 4.73 12.87 0.10
CA ASP A 215 3.30 12.87 0.44
C ASP A 215 2.40 13.08 -0.79
N SER A 216 2.92 13.82 -1.77
CA SER A 216 2.27 14.03 -3.06
C SER A 216 3.30 14.09 -4.19
N TYR A 217 2.83 13.82 -5.41
CA TYR A 217 3.63 14.02 -6.62
C TYR A 217 2.84 14.81 -7.66
N THR A 218 3.55 15.66 -8.41
CA THR A 218 2.99 16.39 -9.55
C THR A 218 3.47 15.76 -10.85
N ALA A 219 2.54 15.41 -11.73
CA ALA A 219 2.84 14.91 -13.07
C ALA A 219 2.43 15.92 -14.14
N TRP A 220 3.23 16.03 -15.20
CA TRP A 220 2.94 16.85 -16.39
C TRP A 220 2.75 15.96 -17.61
N VAL A 221 1.69 16.20 -18.38
CA VAL A 221 1.41 15.48 -19.62
C VAL A 221 1.47 16.47 -20.77
N ARG A 222 2.33 16.22 -21.76
CA ARG A 222 2.44 17.04 -22.98
C ARG A 222 2.10 16.20 -24.20
N LYS A 223 1.19 16.71 -25.04
CA LYS A 223 0.93 16.12 -26.36
C LYS A 223 2.04 16.56 -27.31
N VAL A 224 2.61 15.61 -28.03
CA VAL A 224 3.47 15.89 -29.18
C VAL A 224 2.57 15.93 -30.41
N ALA A 225 2.61 17.03 -31.15
CA ALA A 225 1.92 17.10 -32.44
C ALA A 225 2.65 16.21 -33.45
N PRO A 226 1.92 15.51 -34.35
CA PRO A 226 2.57 14.93 -35.53
C PRO A 226 3.29 16.05 -36.29
N GLU A 227 4.50 15.80 -36.80
CA GLU A 227 5.19 16.78 -37.63
C GLU A 227 4.29 17.13 -38.83
N ASP A 228 3.86 18.39 -38.93
CA ASP A 228 2.84 18.82 -39.88
C ASP A 228 3.30 18.62 -41.33
N GLY A 229 2.70 17.63 -41.98
CA GLY A 229 2.32 17.77 -43.38
C GLY A 229 0.97 18.48 -43.43
N ASP A 230 1.00 19.82 -43.47
CA ASP A 230 -0.05 20.75 -43.92
C ASP A 230 -1.50 20.21 -43.96
N SER A 231 -2.35 20.60 -43.00
CA SER A 231 -3.62 21.32 -43.26
C SER A 231 -4.57 21.32 -42.05
N GLY A 232 -4.95 22.53 -41.64
CA GLY A 232 -6.30 22.87 -41.19
C GLY A 232 -6.82 22.26 -39.89
N GLU A 233 -6.89 23.09 -38.84
CA GLU A 233 -7.77 23.00 -37.68
C GLU A 233 -8.68 21.76 -37.57
N ARG A 234 -8.32 20.83 -36.69
CA ARG A 234 -9.32 20.12 -35.88
C ARG A 234 -8.95 20.21 -34.41
N ALA A 235 -9.43 21.28 -33.77
CA ALA A 235 -9.55 21.33 -32.33
C ALA A 235 -10.51 20.22 -31.88
N TYR A 236 -9.96 19.06 -31.49
CA TYR A 236 -10.74 18.03 -30.83
C TYR A 236 -11.09 18.51 -29.42
N ARG A 237 -12.35 18.95 -29.26
CA ARG A 237 -13.02 19.19 -27.97
C ARG A 237 -12.85 17.96 -27.08
N VAL A 238 -12.14 18.09 -25.97
CA VAL A 238 -12.29 17.18 -24.83
C VAL A 238 -13.64 17.53 -24.17
N ASN A 239 -14.70 16.83 -24.54
CA ASN A 239 -16.02 16.93 -23.90
C ASN A 239 -16.06 16.06 -22.63
N ALA A 240 -15.22 16.38 -21.65
CA ALA A 240 -15.40 15.88 -20.30
C ALA A 240 -14.82 16.91 -19.33
N SER A 241 -15.68 17.77 -18.76
CA SER A 241 -15.39 18.35 -17.47
C SER A 241 -15.52 17.23 -16.43
N LEU A 242 -14.51 17.08 -15.58
CA LEU A 242 -14.48 16.09 -14.48
C LEU A 242 -15.52 16.37 -13.38
N ASP A 243 -16.44 17.32 -13.57
CA ASP A 243 -17.54 17.65 -12.67
C ASP A 243 -18.69 16.61 -12.69
N SER A 244 -18.45 15.39 -13.18
CA SER A 244 -19.47 14.33 -13.23
C SER A 244 -18.89 12.96 -12.94
N PHE A 245 -18.32 12.79 -11.75
CA PHE A 245 -18.28 11.52 -11.02
C PHE A 245 -18.51 11.79 -9.53
#